data_AF-A0A401Q3V5-F1
#
_entry.id   AF-A0A401Q3V5-F1
#
_cell.length_a   1.000
_cell.length_b   1.000
_cell.length_c   1.000
_cell.angle_alpha   90.00
_cell.angle_beta   90.00
_cell.angle_gamma   90.00
#
_symmetry.space_group_name_H-M   'P 1'
#
loop_
_entity.id
_entity.type
_entity.pdbx_description
1 polymer ?
#
loop_
_entity_poly.entity_id
_entity_poly.type
_entity_poly.pdbx_seq_one_letter_code
_entity_poly.pdbx_strand_id
1 'polypeptide(L)' 'MSVDRPDRSIGRTKMIRHQRDKGNEVNEKNYAVYNRMKFTRKQDGYISLKYSLVKTEKSQLFTKITVDIGKPPS' A
#
# COMPACT_ATOMS: atom_id res chain seq x y z
N MET A 1 -11.10 12.06 -14.09
CA MET A 1 -9.90 11.38 -13.58
C MET A 1 -9.82 10.06 -14.33
N SER A 2 -8.87 9.91 -15.24
CA SER A 2 -8.66 8.68 -16.01
C SER A 2 -7.45 7.95 -15.42
N VAL A 3 -7.49 6.62 -15.48
CA VAL A 3 -6.32 5.79 -15.15
C VAL A 3 -5.68 5.41 -16.47
N ASP A 4 -4.46 5.90 -16.69
CA ASP A 4 -3.68 5.53 -17.85
C ASP A 4 -3.11 4.11 -17.70
N ARG A 5 -3.15 3.33 -18.77
CA ARG A 5 -2.71 1.93 -18.77
C ARG A 5 -1.99 1.60 -20.07
N PRO A 6 -0.85 0.90 -20.01
CA PRO A 6 -0.21 0.37 -21.22
C PRO A 6 -1.10 -0.69 -21.86
N ASP A 7 -0.81 -1.00 -23.13
CA ASP A 7 -1.47 -2.10 -23.83
C ASP A 7 -1.33 -3.41 -23.06
N ARG A 8 -2.38 -4.23 -23.10
CA ARG A 8 -2.47 -5.49 -22.36
C ARG A 8 -1.34 -6.47 -22.71
N SER A 9 -0.84 -6.44 -23.94
CA SER A 9 0.26 -7.29 -24.38
C SER A 9 1.60 -6.92 -23.74
N ILE A 10 1.80 -5.63 -23.41
CA ILE A 10 3.00 -5.06 -22.80
C ILE A 10 2.92 -5.13 -21.27
N GLY A 11 1.77 -4.81 -20.68
CA GLY A 11 1.57 -4.71 -19.23
C GLY A 11 1.48 -6.03 -18.45
N ARG A 12 1.98 -7.15 -19.01
CA ARG A 12 1.91 -8.47 -18.36
C ARG A 12 2.95 -8.57 -17.25
N THR A 13 2.52 -9.00 -16.07
CA THR A 13 3.39 -9.22 -14.91
C THR A 13 3.17 -10.61 -14.32
N LYS A 14 4.19 -11.12 -13.61
CA LYS A 14 4.12 -12.43 -12.93
C LYS A 14 4.33 -12.24 -11.44
N MET A 15 3.34 -12.64 -10.65
CA MET A 15 3.45 -12.68 -9.20
C MET A 15 4.43 -13.80 -8.78
N ILE A 16 5.39 -13.49 -7.90
CA ILE A 16 6.18 -14.51 -7.21
C ILE A 16 5.26 -15.23 -6.22
N ARG A 17 5.18 -16.56 -6.30
CA ARG A 17 4.28 -17.35 -5.44
C ARG A 17 4.66 -17.16 -3.97
N HIS A 18 3.68 -16.80 -3.16
CA HIS A 18 3.77 -16.69 -1.70
C HIS A 18 2.47 -17.23 -1.09
N GLN A 19 2.48 -17.59 0.19
CA GLN A 19 1.23 -17.81 0.92
C GLN A 19 0.46 -16.50 0.91
N ARG A 20 -0.85 -16.55 0.65
CA ARG A 20 -1.67 -15.34 0.53
C ARG A 20 -1.59 -14.56 1.85
N ASP A 21 -1.14 -13.31 1.78
CA ASP A 21 -1.05 -12.48 2.98
C ASP A 21 -2.44 -12.30 3.61
N LYS A 22 -2.50 -12.33 4.94
CA LYS A 22 -3.71 -12.01 5.69
C LYS A 22 -4.13 -10.59 5.37
N GLY A 23 -5.37 -10.37 4.91
CA GLY A 23 -5.86 -9.07 4.45
C GLY A 23 -5.90 -8.89 2.92
N ASN A 24 -5.37 -9.83 2.14
CA ASN A 24 -5.45 -9.85 0.67
C ASN A 24 -6.57 -10.77 0.15
N GLU A 25 -7.63 -10.99 0.94
CA GLU A 25 -8.82 -11.75 0.53
C GLU A 25 -9.56 -11.04 -0.62
N VAL A 26 -10.56 -11.71 -1.22
CA VAL A 26 -11.40 -11.07 -2.24
C VAL A 26 -12.09 -9.85 -1.60
N ASN A 27 -11.97 -8.68 -2.21
CA ASN A 27 -12.53 -7.46 -1.64
C ASN A 27 -14.05 -7.40 -1.88
N GLU A 28 -14.81 -7.95 -0.94
CA GLU A 28 -16.28 -7.90 -0.92
C GLU A 28 -16.83 -6.51 -0.51
N LYS A 29 -15.98 -5.63 0.06
CA LYS A 29 -16.38 -4.36 0.69
C LYS A 29 -16.08 -3.12 -0.16
N ASN A 30 -15.74 -3.29 -1.45
CA ASN A 30 -15.28 -2.23 -2.34
C ASN A 30 -16.11 -0.93 -2.27
N TYR A 31 -17.44 -1.02 -2.34
CA TYR A 31 -18.32 0.15 -2.31
C TYR A 31 -18.34 0.88 -0.96
N ALA A 32 -18.29 0.14 0.15
CA ALA A 32 -18.26 0.72 1.49
C ALA A 32 -16.95 1.49 1.73
N VAL A 33 -15.83 0.92 1.29
CA VAL A 33 -14.51 1.58 1.37
C VAL A 33 -14.47 2.84 0.51
N TYR A 34 -15.01 2.79 -0.72
CA TYR A 34 -15.09 3.96 -1.59
C TYR A 34 -15.90 5.11 -0.96
N ASN A 35 -17.05 4.82 -0.34
CA ASN A 35 -17.86 5.85 0.30
C ASN A 35 -17.14 6.45 1.51
N ARG A 36 -16.48 5.63 2.36
CA ARG A 36 -15.67 6.13 3.48
C ARG A 36 -14.52 7.02 3.01
N MET A 37 -13.84 6.63 1.94
CA MET A 37 -12.70 7.35 1.36
C MET A 37 -13.05 8.80 0.98
N LYS A 38 -14.28 9.07 0.51
CA LYS A 38 -14.73 10.45 0.20
C LYS A 38 -14.60 11.40 1.40
N PHE A 39 -14.82 10.88 2.61
CA PHE A 39 -14.79 11.65 3.85
C PHE A 39 -13.40 11.66 4.49
N THR A 40 -12.68 10.53 4.44
CA THR A 40 -11.40 10.40 5.17
C THR A 40 -10.17 10.88 4.39
N ARG A 41 -10.20 10.90 3.04
CA ARG A 41 -9.00 11.12 2.19
C ARG A 41 -8.19 12.40 2.48
N LYS A 42 -8.83 13.44 3.02
CA LYS A 42 -8.16 14.73 3.33
C LYS A 42 -7.50 14.73 4.71
N GLN A 43 -7.90 13.82 5.58
CA GLN A 43 -7.47 13.77 6.98
C GLN A 43 -6.57 12.57 7.25
N ASP A 44 -6.76 11.47 6.52
CA ASP A 44 -6.07 10.20 6.70
C ASP A 44 -5.24 9.87 5.45
N GLY A 45 -3.91 9.95 5.55
CA GLY A 45 -2.97 9.80 4.44
C GLY A 45 -1.57 10.36 4.78
N TYR A 46 -0.91 10.99 3.80
CA TYR A 46 0.44 11.54 3.98
C TYR A 46 0.53 12.54 5.15
N ILE A 47 -0.51 13.36 5.35
CA ILE A 47 -0.54 14.40 6.40
C ILE A 47 -0.61 13.78 7.80
N SER A 48 -1.27 12.64 7.97
CA SER A 48 -1.44 11.97 9.26
C SER A 48 -0.43 10.84 9.52
N LEU A 49 0.49 10.60 8.58
CA LEU A 49 1.45 9.50 8.64
C LEU A 49 2.40 9.65 9.84
N LYS A 50 2.38 8.66 10.74
CA LYS A 50 3.30 8.57 11.88
C LYS A 50 4.13 7.29 11.77
N TYR A 51 5.44 7.44 11.82
CA TYR A 51 6.38 6.33 11.87
C TYR A 51 7.70 6.79 12.52
N SER A 52 8.46 5.83 13.03
CA SER A 52 9.81 6.05 13.58
C SER A 52 10.84 5.34 12.71
N LEU A 53 11.89 6.05 12.31
CA LEU A 53 13.01 5.45 11.58
C LEU A 53 13.86 4.62 12.53
N VAL A 54 13.96 3.31 12.28
CA VAL A 54 14.75 2.38 13.10
C VAL A 54 16.16 2.25 12.53
N LYS A 55 16.28 2.04 11.21
CA LYS A 55 17.57 1.82 10.55
C LYS A 55 17.51 2.16 9.06
N THR A 56 18.59 2.75 8.56
CA THR A 56 18.82 2.96 7.13
C THR A 56 20.08 2.23 6.70
N GLU A 57 19.98 1.36 5.70
CA GLU A 57 21.09 0.54 5.20
C GLU A 57 21.21 0.74 3.68
N LYS A 58 22.34 1.28 3.22
CA LYS A 58 22.63 1.44 1.80
C LYS A 58 23.34 0.18 1.30
N SER A 59 22.70 -0.53 0.37
CA SER A 59 23.29 -1.66 -0.36
C SER A 59 23.62 -1.23 -1.78
N GLN A 60 24.38 -2.04 -2.51
CA GLN A 60 24.79 -1.72 -3.89
C GLN A 60 23.59 -1.55 -4.85
N LEU A 61 22.51 -2.32 -4.64
CA LEU A 61 21.35 -2.35 -5.55
C LEU A 61 20.08 -1.71 -4.98
N PHE A 62 20.02 -1.43 -3.68
CA PHE A 62 18.84 -0.88 -3.03
C PHE A 62 19.20 -0.21 -1.69
N THR A 63 18.27 0.60 -1.18
CA THR A 63 18.33 1.11 0.19
C THR A 63 17.23 0.46 1.02
N LYS A 64 17.60 -0.15 2.14
CA LYS A 64 16.64 -0.70 3.09
C LYS A 64 16.35 0.34 4.17
N ILE A 65 15.09 0.69 4.32
CA ILE A 65 14.61 1.59 5.38
C ILE A 65 13.72 0.75 6.29
N THR A 66 14.20 0.50 7.50
CA THR A 66 13.43 -0.21 8.53
C THR A 66 12.73 0.83 9.40
N VAL A 67 11.41 0.76 9.50
CA VAL A 67 10.57 1.70 10.24
C VAL A 67 9.63 0.98 11.20
N ASP A 68 9.30 1.64 12.31
CA ASP A 68 8.19 1.26 13.17
C ASP A 68 6.96 2.10 12.81
N ILE A 69 5.85 1.45 12.47
CA ILE A 69 4.57 2.06 12.08
C ILE A 69 3.53 1.99 13.21
N GLY A 70 3.91 1.53 14.40
CA GLY A 70 3.03 1.37 15.54
C GLY A 70 2.07 0.19 15.42
N LYS A 71 1.02 0.22 16.23
CA LYS A 71 -0.06 -0.78 16.26
C LYS A 71 -1.37 -0.14 15.80
N PRO A 72 -2.34 -0.94 15.32
CA PRO A 72 -3.68 -0.45 15.03
C PRO A 72 -4.25 0.27 16.26
N PRO A 73 -4.89 1.44 16.10
CA PRO A 73 -5.58 2.09 17.21
C PRO A 73 -6.70 1.17 17.73
N SER A 74 -6.84 1.13 19.05
CA SER A 74 -7.90 0.38 19.75
C SER A 74 -9.30 0.89 19.43
#